data_AF-A0A7C4QQQ5-F1
#
_entry.id   AF-A0A7C4QQQ5-F1
#
_cell.length_a   1.000
_cell.length_b   1.000
_cell.length_c   1.000
_cell.angle_alpha   90.00
_cell.angle_beta   90.00
_cell.angle_gamma   90.00
#
_symmetry.space_group_name_H-M   'P 1'
#
loop_
_entity.id
_entity.type
_entity.pdbx_description
1 polymer ?
#
loop_
_entity_poly.entity_id
_entity_poly.type
_entity_poly.pdbx_seq_one_letter_code
_entity_poly.pdbx_strand_id
1 'polypeptide(L)'
;MNQFCLEDRVSTSHARSVHLPLIPPTIVSPRCVWLAYERPPHPDAVCHPATHDEVHLVLELLAAAPHQRRQWAGQLRRYLAQQQRLPAWHRPAIPCRRAAGLYVLVPWRLAAWLAAVLPATDGVVERTATRLRHWLDTGRTAVVMTPQV
;
A
#
# COMPACT_ATOMS: atom_id res chain seq x y z
N MET A 1 25.53 -39.77 -59.73
CA MET A 1 25.48 -39.23 -58.35
C MET A 1 25.14 -37.75 -58.47
N ASN A 2 24.03 -37.34 -57.85
CA ASN A 2 23.60 -35.98 -57.44
C ASN A 2 23.65 -34.85 -58.49
N GLN A 3 22.69 -33.94 -58.64
CA GLN A 3 21.31 -33.70 -58.18
C GLN A 3 20.92 -32.45 -59.02
N PHE A 4 19.93 -32.56 -59.92
CA PHE A 4 18.67 -31.79 -59.91
C PHE A 4 18.81 -30.27 -59.63
N CYS A 5 18.71 -29.43 -60.66
CA CYS A 5 17.47 -28.80 -61.19
C CYS A 5 17.12 -27.51 -60.44
N LEU A 6 17.30 -26.33 -61.04
CA LEU A 6 16.45 -25.65 -62.06
C LEU A 6 15.50 -24.63 -61.38
N GLU A 7 15.83 -23.37 -61.66
CA GLU A 7 14.95 -22.23 -61.99
C GLU A 7 13.74 -21.86 -61.09
N ASP A 8 13.84 -20.61 -60.62
CA ASP A 8 12.80 -19.58 -60.57
C ASP A 8 11.35 -19.97 -60.87
N ARG A 9 10.49 -19.80 -59.86
CA ARG A 9 9.12 -19.30 -60.06
C ARG A 9 8.71 -18.38 -58.93
N VAL A 10 8.37 -17.15 -59.32
CA VAL A 10 7.63 -16.15 -58.55
C VAL A 10 6.29 -16.73 -58.08
N SER A 11 5.95 -16.55 -56.80
CA SER A 11 4.56 -16.66 -56.35
C SER A 11 4.29 -15.74 -55.16
N THR A 12 3.49 -14.73 -55.43
CA THR A 12 2.89 -13.78 -54.49
C THR A 12 2.05 -14.47 -53.42
N SER A 13 2.37 -14.23 -52.15
CA SER A 13 1.48 -14.52 -51.02
C SER A 13 1.29 -13.25 -50.19
N HIS A 14 0.05 -12.76 -50.21
CA HIS A 14 -0.44 -11.68 -49.36
C HIS A 14 -0.27 -12.07 -47.88
N ALA A 15 0.74 -11.52 -47.22
CA ALA A 15 0.75 -11.47 -45.76
C ALA A 15 -0.34 -10.50 -45.31
N ARG A 16 -1.52 -11.03 -44.96
CA ARG A 16 -2.52 -10.31 -44.17
C ARG A 16 -1.84 -9.89 -42.88
N SER A 17 -1.46 -8.61 -42.79
CA SER A 17 -1.03 -7.98 -41.56
C SER A 17 -2.22 -8.00 -40.60
N VAL A 18 -2.27 -9.00 -39.72
CA VAL A 18 -3.21 -9.04 -38.62
C VAL A 18 -2.78 -7.94 -37.67
N HIS A 19 -3.33 -6.74 -37.85
CA HIS A 19 -3.31 -5.71 -36.83
C HIS A 19 -4.09 -6.27 -35.63
N LEU A 20 -3.39 -6.93 -34.70
CA LEU A 20 -3.91 -7.10 -33.36
C LEU A 20 -4.16 -5.69 -32.82
N PRO A 21 -5.39 -5.35 -32.41
CA PRO A 21 -5.60 -4.12 -31.68
C PRO A 21 -4.73 -4.20 -30.43
N LEU A 22 -3.81 -3.24 -30.29
CA LEU A 22 -3.15 -2.93 -29.03
C LEU A 22 -4.27 -2.58 -28.05
N ILE A 23 -4.76 -3.57 -27.31
CA ILE A 23 -5.59 -3.34 -26.14
C ILE A 23 -4.72 -2.46 -25.25
N PRO A 24 -5.05 -1.18 -25.02
CA PRO A 24 -4.30 -0.37 -24.08
C PRO A 24 -4.30 -1.15 -22.76
N PRO A 25 -3.17 -1.24 -22.04
CA PRO A 25 -3.18 -1.86 -20.71
C PRO A 25 -4.29 -1.15 -19.96
N THR A 26 -5.33 -1.90 -19.60
CA THR A 26 -6.40 -1.39 -18.75
C THR A 26 -5.68 -0.78 -17.57
N ILE A 27 -5.79 0.55 -17.42
CA ILE A 27 -5.25 1.25 -16.27
C ILE A 27 -6.09 0.71 -15.12
N VAL A 28 -5.61 -0.37 -14.51
CA VAL A 28 -6.18 -0.93 -13.30
C VAL A 28 -5.92 0.17 -12.28
N SER A 29 -6.92 1.02 -12.05
CA SER A 29 -6.84 2.05 -11.04
C SER A 29 -6.34 1.38 -9.76
N PRO A 30 -5.20 1.84 -9.19
CA PRO A 30 -4.64 1.20 -8.03
C PRO A 30 -5.71 1.21 -6.94
N ARG A 31 -6.17 0.02 -6.57
CA ARG A 31 -7.16 -0.16 -5.52
C ARG A 31 -6.55 0.40 -4.23
N CYS A 32 -7.12 1.49 -3.73
CA CYS A 32 -6.67 2.15 -2.52
C CYS A 32 -7.73 2.04 -1.41
N VAL A 33 -7.26 1.99 -0.17
CA VAL A 33 -8.08 2.20 1.03
C VAL A 33 -7.62 3.47 1.72
N TRP A 34 -8.55 4.31 2.12
CA TRP A 34 -8.22 5.50 2.90
C TRP A 34 -8.16 5.15 4.38
N LEU A 35 -6.97 5.22 4.94
CA LEU A 35 -6.74 5.10 6.37
C LEU A 35 -6.92 6.48 7.00
N ALA A 36 -7.97 6.63 7.80
CA ALA A 36 -8.29 7.88 8.47
C ALA A 36 -8.23 7.71 9.99
N TYR A 37 -7.69 8.72 10.66
CA TYR A 37 -7.70 8.85 12.11
C TYR A 37 -8.09 10.29 12.45
N GLU A 38 -9.11 10.44 13.29
CA GLU A 38 -9.80 11.71 13.57
C GLU A 38 -10.36 12.43 12.32
N ARG A 39 -11.18 13.47 12.55
CA ARG A 39 -11.70 14.34 11.49
C ARG A 39 -11.09 15.73 11.60
N PRO A 40 -10.72 16.39 10.48
CA PRO A 40 -10.37 17.81 10.50
C PRO A 40 -11.50 18.63 11.16
N PRO A 41 -11.19 19.65 12.00
CA PRO A 41 -9.87 20.27 12.20
C PRO A 41 -9.03 19.69 13.35
N HIS A 42 -9.28 18.45 13.82
CA HIS A 42 -8.53 17.86 14.94
C HIS A 42 -7.01 17.88 14.70
N PRO A 43 -6.17 18.23 15.70
CA PRO A 43 -4.72 18.33 15.53
C PRO A 43 -4.06 17.00 15.11
N ASP A 44 -4.64 15.87 15.54
CA ASP A 44 -4.19 14.53 15.16
C ASP A 44 -4.88 13.97 13.90
N ALA A 45 -5.63 14.79 13.16
CA ALA A 45 -6.31 14.34 11.95
C ALA A 45 -5.30 13.86 10.89
N VAL A 46 -5.43 12.61 10.49
CA VAL A 46 -4.58 11.97 9.46
C VAL A 46 -5.45 11.27 8.43
N CYS A 47 -5.12 11.46 7.16
CA CYS A 47 -5.72 10.73 6.05
C CYS A 47 -4.60 10.24 5.12
N HIS A 48 -4.51 8.92 4.93
CA HIS A 48 -3.48 8.27 4.11
C HIS A 48 -4.13 7.31 3.10
N PRO A 49 -3.91 7.49 1.79
CA PRO A 49 -4.29 6.49 0.80
C PRO A 49 -3.30 5.32 0.86
N ALA A 50 -3.74 4.17 1.39
CA ALA A 50 -2.92 2.98 1.51
C ALA A 50 -3.07 2.05 0.31
N THR A 51 -1.93 1.51 -0.11
CA THR A 51 -1.76 0.43 -1.08
C THR A 51 -1.99 -0.94 -0.43
N HIS A 52 -2.07 -2.00 -1.26
CA HIS A 52 -2.19 -3.38 -0.75
C HIS A 52 -1.02 -3.76 0.17
N ASP A 53 0.21 -3.44 -0.22
CA ASP A 53 1.41 -3.77 0.57
C ASP A 53 1.43 -3.05 1.92
N GLU A 54 1.03 -1.78 1.95
CA GLU A 54 0.90 -1.02 3.20
C GLU A 54 -0.19 -1.62 4.11
N VAL A 55 -1.30 -2.11 3.55
CA VAL A 55 -2.34 -2.77 4.34
C VAL A 55 -1.85 -4.09 4.92
N HIS A 56 -1.08 -4.88 4.17
CA HIS A 56 -0.45 -6.09 4.70
C HIS A 56 0.54 -5.77 5.83
N LEU A 57 1.36 -4.71 5.66
CA LEU A 57 2.23 -4.23 6.72
C LEU A 57 1.44 -3.80 7.97
N VAL A 58 0.35 -3.04 7.81
CA VAL A 58 -0.51 -2.62 8.92
C VAL A 58 -1.06 -3.85 9.65
N LEU A 59 -1.59 -4.84 8.93
CA LEU A 59 -2.12 -6.06 9.52
C LEU A 59 -1.07 -6.86 10.29
N GLU A 60 0.15 -6.95 9.75
CA GLU A 60 1.29 -7.57 10.43
C GLU A 60 1.59 -6.87 11.77
N LEU A 61 1.62 -5.54 11.79
CA LEU A 61 1.89 -4.76 12.99
C LEU A 61 0.74 -4.83 14.01
N LEU A 62 -0.51 -4.87 13.55
CA LEU A 62 -1.69 -5.00 14.42
C LEU A 62 -1.78 -6.37 15.09
N ALA A 63 -1.25 -7.42 14.45
CA ALA A 63 -1.22 -8.78 15.00
C ALA A 63 -0.18 -8.96 16.13
N ALA A 64 0.72 -7.99 16.33
CA ALA A 64 1.73 -8.08 17.37
C ALA A 64 1.16 -7.91 18.78
N ALA A 65 1.91 -8.40 19.77
CA ALA A 65 1.55 -8.29 21.17
C ALA A 65 1.35 -6.82 21.62
N PRO A 66 0.44 -6.53 22.57
CA PRO A 66 0.12 -5.16 22.96
C PRO A 66 1.33 -4.32 23.39
N HIS A 67 2.27 -4.92 24.14
CA HIS A 67 3.49 -4.23 24.58
C HIS A 67 4.38 -3.82 23.40
N GLN A 68 4.49 -4.67 22.38
CA GLN A 68 5.29 -4.43 21.19
C GLN A 68 4.66 -3.35 20.30
N ARG A 69 3.32 -3.38 20.14
CA ARG A 69 2.58 -2.31 19.46
C ARG A 69 2.79 -0.95 20.12
N ARG A 70 2.74 -0.89 21.45
CA ARG A 70 3.01 0.35 22.21
C ARG A 70 4.45 0.84 22.00
N GLN A 71 5.42 -0.07 21.99
CA GLN A 71 6.82 0.27 21.75
C GLN A 71 7.03 0.85 20.35
N TRP A 72 6.47 0.23 19.31
CA TRP A 72 6.54 0.74 17.94
C TRP A 72 5.83 2.09 17.80
N ALA A 73 4.65 2.24 18.39
CA ALA A 73 3.95 3.53 18.42
C ALA A 73 4.82 4.63 19.04
N GLY A 74 5.48 4.35 20.16
CA GLY A 74 6.41 5.29 20.80
C GLY A 74 7.64 5.62 19.95
N GLN A 75 8.17 4.65 19.19
CA GLN A 75 9.25 4.90 18.21
C GLN A 75 8.78 5.81 17.07
N LEU A 76 7.63 5.52 16.46
CA LEU A 76 7.07 6.32 15.38
C LEU A 76 6.80 7.76 15.82
N ARG A 77 6.24 7.96 17.02
CA ARG A 77 6.00 9.30 17.60
C ARG A 77 7.29 10.11 17.73
N ARG A 78 8.39 9.47 18.16
CA ARG A 78 9.70 10.14 18.26
C ARG A 78 10.23 10.58 16.91
N TYR A 79 10.12 9.73 15.88
CA TYR A 79 10.50 10.12 14.51
C TYR A 79 9.62 11.25 13.96
N LEU A 80 8.30 11.19 14.19
CA LEU A 80 7.38 12.25 13.76
C LEU A 80 7.69 13.59 14.45
N ALA A 81 7.99 13.57 15.75
CA ALA A 81 8.35 14.77 16.50
C ALA A 81 9.63 15.43 15.96
N GLN A 82 10.64 14.63 15.56
CA GLN A 82 11.86 15.15 14.93
C GLN A 82 11.58 15.88 13.60
N GLN A 83 10.51 15.51 12.90
CA GLN A 83 10.12 16.09 11.61
C GLN A 83 9.05 17.19 11.73
N GLN A 84 8.57 17.51 12.94
CA GLN A 84 7.41 18.39 13.13
C GLN A 84 7.64 19.82 12.60
N ARG A 85 8.90 20.30 12.67
CA ARG A 85 9.32 21.62 12.16
C ARG A 85 9.51 21.65 10.64
N LEU A 86 9.50 20.50 9.97
CA LEU A 86 9.61 20.42 8.52
C LEU A 86 8.22 20.59 7.88
N PRO A 87 8.14 21.34 6.76
CA PRO A 87 6.92 21.40 5.98
C PRO A 87 6.56 20.01 5.45
N ALA A 88 5.26 19.74 5.27
CA ALA A 88 4.75 18.39 4.98
C ALA A 88 5.38 17.72 3.74
N TRP A 89 5.77 18.51 2.73
CA TRP A 89 6.41 18.04 1.50
C TRP A 89 7.92 17.76 1.64
N HIS A 90 8.56 18.15 2.75
CA HIS A 90 9.96 17.85 3.04
C HIS A 90 10.14 16.76 4.10
N ARG A 91 9.05 16.18 4.62
CA ARG A 91 9.12 15.16 5.67
C ARG A 91 9.64 13.83 5.09
N PRO A 92 10.80 13.34 5.53
CA PRO A 92 11.34 12.09 5.02
C PRO A 92 10.51 10.88 5.49
N ALA A 93 10.60 9.79 4.74
CA ALA A 93 10.00 8.52 5.15
C ALA A 93 10.58 8.04 6.49
N ILE A 94 9.75 7.37 7.28
CA ILE A 94 10.08 6.94 8.64
C ILE A 94 10.41 5.44 8.61
N PRO A 95 11.52 5.00 9.24
CA PRO A 95 11.81 3.59 9.37
C PRO A 95 10.79 2.92 10.30
N CYS A 96 10.10 1.91 9.79
CA CYS A 96 9.16 1.07 10.52
C CYS A 96 9.71 -0.36 10.58
N ARG A 97 9.69 -0.97 11.77
CA ARG A 97 10.19 -2.33 11.97
C ARG A 97 9.07 -3.33 11.73
N ARG A 98 9.31 -4.30 10.85
CA ARG A 98 8.45 -5.47 10.62
C ARG A 98 8.59 -6.49 11.74
N ALA A 99 7.62 -7.39 11.88
CA ALA A 99 7.66 -8.48 12.84
C ALA A 99 8.87 -9.41 12.61
N ALA A 100 9.24 -9.64 11.35
CA ALA A 100 10.44 -10.41 10.97
C ALA A 100 11.79 -9.72 11.32
N GLY A 101 11.76 -8.52 11.91
CA GLY A 101 12.96 -7.79 12.32
C GLY A 101 13.59 -6.90 11.25
N LEU A 102 13.13 -6.97 10.00
CA LEU A 102 13.53 -6.07 8.91
C LEU A 102 12.90 -4.68 9.05
N TYR A 103 13.54 -3.67 8.45
CA TYR A 103 13.01 -2.31 8.38
C TYR A 103 12.43 -2.02 7.00
N VAL A 104 11.31 -1.30 6.97
CA VAL A 104 10.69 -0.73 5.78
C VAL A 104 10.52 0.78 5.98
N LEU A 105 10.72 1.56 4.93
CA LEU A 105 10.46 3.00 4.98
C LEU A 105 8.99 3.25 4.67
N VAL A 106 8.28 3.89 5.60
CA VAL A 106 6.87 4.24 5.43
C VAL A 106 6.70 5.76 5.28
N PRO A 107 5.72 6.23 4.48
CA PRO A 107 5.39 7.65 4.43
C PRO A 107 5.00 8.19 5.80
N TRP A 108 5.32 9.47 6.07
CA TRP A 108 5.05 10.08 7.38
C TRP A 108 3.57 10.04 7.78
N ARG A 109 2.64 10.10 6.80
CA ARG A 109 1.19 10.00 7.05
C ARG A 109 0.80 8.62 7.54
N LEU A 110 1.31 7.56 6.90
CA LEU A 110 1.10 6.19 7.36
C LEU A 110 1.70 5.98 8.76
N ALA A 111 2.90 6.51 9.00
CA ALA A 111 3.54 6.47 10.32
C ALA A 111 2.70 7.18 11.39
N ALA A 112 2.10 8.33 11.07
CA ALA A 112 1.23 9.07 11.98
C ALA A 112 -0.04 8.28 12.30
N TRP A 113 -0.67 7.68 11.29
CA TRP A 113 -1.82 6.80 11.48
C TRP A 113 -1.47 5.58 12.34
N LEU A 114 -0.35 4.90 12.05
CA LEU A 114 0.15 3.77 12.85
C LEU A 114 0.44 4.17 14.30
N ALA A 115 1.07 5.32 14.52
CA ALA A 115 1.37 5.85 15.85
C ALA A 115 0.11 6.10 16.71
N ALA A 116 -1.03 6.34 16.06
CA ALA A 116 -2.32 6.52 16.71
C ALA A 116 -3.05 5.19 16.95
N VAL A 117 -3.02 4.28 15.97
CA VAL A 117 -3.82 3.04 15.99
C VAL A 117 -3.15 1.88 16.73
N LEU A 118 -1.82 1.73 16.62
CA LEU A 118 -1.11 0.61 17.27
C LEU A 118 -1.35 0.49 18.79
N PRO A 119 -1.31 1.58 19.57
CA PRO A 119 -1.51 1.49 21.02
C PRO A 119 -2.99 1.45 21.43
N ALA A 120 -3.93 1.42 20.49
CA ALA A 120 -5.36 1.37 20.79
C ALA A 120 -5.74 0.05 21.51
N THR A 121 -6.93 0.06 22.13
CA THR A 121 -7.49 -1.12 22.80
C THR A 121 -7.69 -2.27 21.82
N ASP A 122 -7.66 -3.51 22.32
CA ASP A 122 -7.74 -4.70 21.47
C ASP A 122 -9.01 -4.73 20.63
N GLY A 123 -10.16 -4.30 21.18
CA GLY A 123 -11.40 -4.18 20.41
C GLY A 123 -11.38 -3.12 19.29
N VAL A 124 -10.55 -2.08 19.38
CA VAL A 124 -10.34 -1.12 18.27
C VAL A 124 -9.41 -1.73 17.23
N VAL A 125 -8.36 -2.41 17.66
CA VAL A 125 -7.40 -3.07 16.78
C VAL A 125 -8.04 -4.20 15.99
N GLU A 126 -8.83 -5.06 16.63
CA GLU A 126 -9.57 -6.14 15.97
C GLU A 126 -10.55 -5.61 14.93
N ARG A 127 -11.36 -4.59 15.28
CA ARG A 127 -12.28 -3.96 14.31
C ARG A 127 -11.53 -3.37 13.12
N THR A 128 -10.39 -2.71 13.37
CA THR A 128 -9.56 -2.14 12.31
C THR A 128 -9.00 -3.25 11.41
N ALA A 129 -8.45 -4.31 12.00
CA ALA A 129 -7.90 -5.46 11.26
C ALA A 129 -8.98 -6.16 10.42
N THR A 130 -10.19 -6.37 10.97
CA THR A 130 -11.31 -6.99 10.24
C THR A 130 -11.73 -6.16 9.03
N ARG A 131 -11.82 -4.82 9.17
CA ARG A 131 -12.15 -3.93 8.05
C ARG A 131 -11.08 -3.96 6.96
N LEU A 132 -9.81 -3.99 7.35
CA LEU A 132 -8.69 -4.08 6.41
C LEU A 132 -8.65 -5.42 5.67
N ARG A 133 -8.90 -6.54 6.36
CA ARG A 133 -9.04 -7.86 5.73
C ARG A 133 -10.21 -7.90 4.75
N HIS A 134 -11.37 -7.39 5.17
CA HIS A 134 -12.54 -7.30 4.28
C HIS A 134 -12.26 -6.44 3.04
N TRP A 135 -11.49 -5.37 3.18
CA TRP A 135 -11.06 -4.57 2.04
C TRP A 135 -10.13 -5.35 1.10
N LEU A 136 -9.17 -6.11 1.64
CA LEU A 136 -8.30 -6.98 0.82
C LEU A 136 -9.13 -8.01 0.04
N ASP A 137 -10.17 -8.57 0.66
CA ASP A 137 -11.03 -9.58 0.03
C ASP A 137 -11.90 -9.00 -1.08
N THR A 138 -12.46 -7.80 -0.88
CA THR A 138 -13.41 -7.18 -1.82
C THR A 138 -12.75 -6.30 -2.87
N GLY A 139 -11.59 -5.72 -2.57
CA GLY A 139 -10.87 -4.79 -3.43
C GLY A 139 -11.62 -3.51 -3.78
N ARG A 140 -12.73 -3.20 -3.09
CA ARG A 140 -13.51 -1.98 -3.34
C ARG A 140 -12.88 -0.81 -2.59
N THR A 141 -12.75 0.35 -3.23
CA THR A 141 -12.29 1.56 -2.53
C THR A 141 -13.16 1.82 -1.30
N ALA A 142 -12.52 1.92 -0.13
CA ALA A 142 -13.19 2.10 1.16
C ALA A 142 -12.43 3.09 2.04
N VAL A 143 -13.11 3.65 3.04
CA VAL A 143 -12.50 4.47 4.09
C VAL A 143 -12.55 3.68 5.39
N VAL A 144 -11.39 3.40 5.98
CA VAL A 144 -11.28 2.80 7.31
C VAL A 144 -10.96 3.91 8.29
N MET A 145 -12.01 4.36 8.99
CA MET A 145 -11.90 5.36 10.06
C MET A 145 -11.76 4.64 11.41
N THR A 146 -10.70 4.96 12.13
CA THR A 146 -10.46 4.44 13.49
C THR A 146 -10.70 5.57 14.50
N PRO A 147 -11.85 5.60 15.20
CA PRO A 147 -12.09 6.57 16.27
C PRO A 147 -11.33 6.19 17.54
N GLN A 148 -10.87 7.17 18.33
CA GLN A 148 -10.58 6.90 19.73
C GLN A 148 -11.87 6.77 20.54
N VAL A 149 -11.84 5.83 21.49
CA VAL A 149 -12.77 5.75 22.62
C VAL A 149 -12.11 6.51 23.76
#